data_AF-A0A2M7RTT1-F1
#
_entry.id   AF-A0A2M7RTT1-F1
#
_cell.length_a   1.000
_cell.length_b   1.000
_cell.length_c   1.000
_cell.angle_alpha   90.00
_cell.angle_beta   90.00
_cell.angle_gamma   90.00
#
_symmetry.space_group_name_H-M   'P 1'
#
loop_
_entity.id
_entity.type
_entity.pdbx_description
1 polymer ?
#
loop_
_entity_poly.entity_id
_entity_poly.type
_entity_poly.pdbx_seq_one_letter_code
_entity_poly.pdbx_strand_id
1 'polypeptide(L)'
;MKKLALHWKIIIGLLLGIGWAFLSANFGWSVFTKNWIAPWGEIFINLLKLIAIPLVLFSIIVGISGLSDIKKLGRVGFKTLAIYLITTVFAVSLGLILVNTIKPGNQLDKNQQIKNRIAYELWANENGIEIKDHKSFLTNEKYVDFVNDASTQYESEKEKIAGDVTITERQQEVKKTKEAGPLAFLIEMVPSNIFVSLSNNKLMLQIIFFAIFFGIVLLMIDKKKANTVTGIVDGFNEVFLKMVDIVMKAAPFFVFALMAAKLSEMAGDSPKAIQDIIINLGWYSIVVVIGLAIMIFVIYPLIATSVLRIKYFKFFKHISPAQLLAFSSSSSAATLPITMECVNDNLKVPEEVSSFVLPIGATVNMDGTSLYQAVAVIYLAQIHLIELDLAQQLTIVATATLASIGSAAVPSAGLVMLMIVLDSVGLNPAWIAIIFPVDRILDMMRTVVNVTGDITVSSVIARSEGFMKKLLVVSR
;
A
#
# COMPACT_ATOMS: atom_id res chain seq x y z
N MET A 1 -27.89 -27.98 2.83
CA MET A 1 -27.55 -26.54 2.99
C MET A 1 -26.44 -26.17 2.02
N LYS A 2 -26.60 -25.13 1.19
CA LYS A 2 -25.52 -24.70 0.28
C LYS A 2 -24.32 -24.24 1.11
N LYS A 3 -23.12 -24.79 0.85
CA LYS A 3 -21.88 -24.35 1.51
C LYS A 3 -21.69 -22.86 1.21
N LEU A 4 -21.53 -22.04 2.26
CA LEU A 4 -21.29 -20.61 2.14
C LEU A 4 -20.02 -20.35 1.31
N ALA A 5 -20.05 -19.40 0.38
CA ALA A 5 -18.87 -19.04 -0.41
C ALA A 5 -17.78 -18.43 0.47
N LEU A 6 -16.51 -18.57 0.06
CA LEU A 6 -15.36 -18.19 0.89
C LEU A 6 -15.36 -16.70 1.28
N HIS A 7 -15.67 -15.80 0.35
CA HIS A 7 -15.74 -14.36 0.63
C HIS A 7 -16.72 -14.02 1.75
N TRP A 8 -17.88 -14.68 1.82
CA TRP A 8 -18.82 -14.48 2.92
C TRP A 8 -18.27 -14.96 4.26
N LYS A 9 -17.53 -16.07 4.28
CA LYS A 9 -16.88 -16.55 5.51
C LYS A 9 -15.81 -15.57 5.98
N ILE A 10 -15.03 -15.02 5.06
CA ILE A 10 -14.01 -14.00 5.37
C ILE A 10 -14.67 -12.73 5.92
N ILE A 11 -15.78 -12.27 5.30
CA ILE A 11 -16.56 -11.12 5.81
C ILE A 11 -17.07 -11.38 7.23
N ILE A 12 -17.58 -12.58 7.51
CA ILE A 12 -18.03 -12.95 8.86
C ILE A 12 -16.85 -12.90 9.83
N GLY A 13 -15.69 -13.47 9.46
CA GLY A 13 -14.47 -13.42 10.28
C GLY A 13 -14.05 -11.99 10.59
N LEU A 14 -14.02 -11.12 9.58
CA LEU A 14 -13.73 -9.69 9.71
C LEU A 14 -14.68 -9.00 10.70
N LEU A 15 -16.00 -9.17 10.53
CA LEU A 15 -17.00 -8.55 11.41
C LEU A 15 -16.91 -9.06 12.85
N LEU A 16 -16.67 -10.36 13.03
CA LEU A 16 -16.45 -10.95 14.35
C LEU A 16 -15.18 -10.42 15.01
N GLY A 17 -14.11 -10.19 14.25
CA GLY A 17 -12.85 -9.65 14.77
C GLY A 17 -13.01 -8.21 15.24
N ILE A 18 -13.74 -7.40 14.47
CA ILE A 18 -14.14 -6.04 14.86
C ILE A 18 -14.98 -6.09 16.16
N GLY A 19 -16.01 -6.93 16.19
CA GLY A 19 -16.86 -7.10 17.38
C GLY A 19 -16.06 -7.53 18.62
N TRP A 20 -15.12 -8.45 18.46
CA TRP A 20 -14.21 -8.88 19.51
C TRP A 20 -13.35 -7.73 20.03
N ALA A 21 -12.79 -6.89 19.16
CA ALA A 21 -11.96 -5.77 19.58
C ALA A 21 -12.72 -4.80 20.51
N PHE A 22 -13.98 -4.47 20.18
CA PHE A 22 -14.82 -3.64 21.04
C PHE A 22 -15.14 -4.31 22.38
N LEU A 23 -15.45 -5.61 22.38
CA LEU A 23 -15.65 -6.37 23.62
C LEU A 23 -14.38 -6.39 24.47
N SER A 24 -13.24 -6.68 23.85
CA SER A 24 -11.94 -6.72 24.49
C SER A 24 -11.61 -5.38 25.16
N ALA A 25 -11.88 -4.26 24.50
CA ALA A 25 -11.66 -2.93 25.06
C ALA A 25 -12.60 -2.64 26.25
N ASN A 26 -13.87 -3.06 26.20
CA ASN A 26 -14.84 -2.84 27.28
C ASN A 26 -14.53 -3.66 28.54
N PHE A 27 -14.00 -4.87 28.39
CA PHE A 27 -13.74 -5.81 29.49
C PHE A 27 -12.27 -5.81 29.97
N GLY A 28 -11.41 -4.95 29.40
CA GLY A 28 -10.00 -4.89 29.77
C GLY A 28 -9.19 -6.13 29.32
N TRP A 29 -9.60 -6.77 28.21
CA TRP A 29 -8.96 -7.99 27.68
C TRP A 29 -7.90 -7.70 26.63
N SER A 30 -7.41 -6.47 26.51
CA SER A 30 -6.40 -6.11 25.50
C SER A 30 -5.15 -7.00 25.61
N VAL A 31 -4.70 -7.30 26.83
CA VAL A 31 -3.57 -8.21 27.10
C VAL A 31 -3.88 -9.64 26.64
N PHE A 32 -5.10 -10.13 26.89
CA PHE A 32 -5.51 -11.46 26.42
C PHE A 32 -5.52 -11.51 24.89
N THR A 33 -6.11 -10.52 24.24
CA THR A 33 -6.16 -10.42 22.78
C THR A 33 -4.74 -10.37 22.20
N LYS A 34 -3.84 -9.60 22.80
CA LYS A 34 -2.43 -9.53 22.41
C LYS A 34 -1.71 -10.88 22.54
N ASN A 35 -1.93 -11.61 23.63
CA ASN A 35 -1.16 -12.81 23.92
C ASN A 35 -1.73 -14.09 23.29
N TRP A 36 -3.04 -14.16 23.06
CA TRP A 36 -3.72 -15.41 22.67
C TRP A 36 -4.45 -15.34 21.33
N ILE A 37 -4.78 -14.15 20.85
CA ILE A 37 -5.49 -13.97 19.56
C ILE A 37 -4.53 -13.44 18.50
N ALA A 38 -3.75 -12.39 18.79
CA ALA A 38 -2.80 -11.81 17.86
C ALA A 38 -1.80 -12.80 17.25
N PRO A 39 -1.26 -13.80 18.00
CA PRO A 39 -0.33 -14.77 17.42
C PRO A 39 -0.92 -15.55 16.23
N TRP A 40 -2.24 -15.83 16.22
CA TRP A 40 -2.88 -16.50 15.08
C TRP A 40 -2.88 -15.63 13.83
N GLY A 41 -3.06 -14.31 13.99
CA GLY A 41 -2.91 -13.37 12.89
C GLY A 41 -1.49 -13.33 12.35
N GLU A 42 -0.48 -13.33 13.23
CA GLU A 42 0.92 -13.37 12.84
C GLU A 42 1.29 -14.67 12.11
N ILE A 43 0.85 -15.83 12.62
CA ILE A 43 1.02 -17.13 11.95
C ILE A 43 0.46 -17.08 10.53
N PHE A 44 -0.73 -16.50 10.35
CA PHE A 44 -1.34 -16.39 9.02
C PHE A 44 -0.50 -15.55 8.05
N ILE A 45 -0.04 -14.38 8.51
CA ILE A 45 0.83 -13.52 7.70
C ILE A 45 2.13 -14.23 7.35
N ASN A 46 2.72 -14.99 8.29
CA ASN A 46 3.93 -15.76 8.04
C ASN A 46 3.70 -16.89 7.03
N LEU A 47 2.55 -17.58 7.08
CA LEU A 47 2.16 -18.58 6.07
C LEU A 47 2.01 -17.96 4.68
N LEU A 48 1.36 -16.79 4.57
CA LEU A 48 1.21 -16.10 3.29
C LEU A 48 2.56 -15.63 2.75
N LYS A 49 3.44 -15.07 3.60
CA LYS A 49 4.80 -14.66 3.21
C LYS A 49 5.66 -15.85 2.75
N LEU A 50 5.56 -16.97 3.46
CA LEU A 50 6.24 -18.23 3.11
C LEU A 50 5.86 -18.69 1.69
N ILE A 51 4.60 -18.53 1.31
CA ILE A 51 4.10 -18.93 -0.01
C ILE A 51 4.39 -17.86 -1.07
N ALA A 52 4.27 -16.58 -0.72
CA ALA A 52 4.33 -15.48 -1.67
C ALA A 52 5.67 -15.40 -2.42
N ILE A 53 6.82 -15.44 -1.72
CA ILE A 53 8.13 -15.29 -2.37
C ILE A 53 8.40 -16.41 -3.39
N PRO A 54 8.34 -17.71 -3.01
CA PRO A 54 8.59 -18.78 -3.98
C PRO A 54 7.57 -18.79 -5.10
N LEU A 55 6.29 -18.54 -4.78
CA LEU A 55 5.25 -18.47 -5.80
C LEU A 55 5.57 -17.39 -6.82
N VAL A 56 5.93 -16.17 -6.40
CA VAL A 56 6.32 -15.09 -7.31
C VAL A 56 7.47 -15.51 -8.23
N LEU A 57 8.52 -16.09 -7.65
CA LEU A 57 9.67 -16.58 -8.41
C LEU A 57 9.24 -17.57 -9.49
N PHE A 58 8.52 -18.63 -9.10
CA PHE A 58 8.13 -19.70 -10.01
C PHE A 58 7.08 -19.24 -11.01
N SER A 59 6.03 -18.53 -10.58
CA SER A 59 4.97 -18.02 -11.46
C SER A 59 5.52 -17.09 -12.55
N ILE A 60 6.46 -16.18 -12.23
CA ILE A 60 7.07 -15.31 -13.23
C ILE A 60 7.88 -16.13 -14.24
N ILE A 61 8.69 -17.08 -13.77
CA ILE A 61 9.49 -17.94 -14.65
C ILE A 61 8.57 -18.74 -15.58
N VAL A 62 7.51 -19.37 -15.05
CA VAL A 62 6.48 -20.09 -15.85
C VAL A 62 5.83 -19.14 -16.87
N GLY A 63 5.36 -17.96 -16.43
CA GLY A 63 4.70 -17.00 -17.31
C GLY A 63 5.57 -16.56 -18.47
N ILE A 64 6.83 -16.25 -18.22
CA ILE A 64 7.77 -15.78 -19.26
C ILE A 64 8.21 -16.90 -20.17
N SER A 65 8.52 -18.09 -19.63
CA SER A 65 8.87 -19.26 -20.44
C SER A 65 7.71 -19.73 -21.32
N GLY A 66 6.47 -19.45 -20.95
CA GLY A 66 5.29 -19.66 -21.79
C GLY A 66 5.15 -18.67 -22.96
N LEU A 67 5.85 -17.53 -22.92
CA LEU A 67 5.84 -16.55 -24.01
C LEU A 67 6.74 -17.00 -25.16
N SER A 68 6.13 -17.22 -26.32
CA SER A 68 6.87 -17.64 -27.53
C SER A 68 7.74 -16.55 -28.17
N ASP A 69 7.65 -15.29 -27.72
CA ASP A 69 8.30 -14.13 -28.37
C ASP A 69 8.74 -13.08 -27.33
N ILE A 70 10.05 -12.88 -27.23
CA ILE A 70 10.69 -11.88 -26.34
C ILE A 70 10.21 -10.45 -26.65
N LYS A 71 9.88 -10.14 -27.91
CA LYS A 71 9.36 -8.80 -28.27
C LYS A 71 7.99 -8.54 -27.62
N LYS A 72 7.17 -9.57 -27.44
CA LYS A 72 5.89 -9.45 -26.72
C LYS A 72 6.13 -9.13 -25.24
N LEU A 73 7.11 -9.77 -24.60
CA LEU A 73 7.45 -9.50 -23.20
C LEU A 73 7.84 -8.03 -22.99
N GLY A 74 8.72 -7.48 -23.83
CA GLY A 74 9.12 -6.07 -23.74
C GLY A 74 7.93 -5.12 -23.88
N ARG A 75 6.99 -5.41 -24.79
CA ARG A 75 5.78 -4.60 -24.98
C ARG A 75 4.79 -4.71 -23.81
N VAL A 76 4.57 -5.93 -23.30
CA VAL A 76 3.75 -6.19 -22.10
C VAL A 76 4.32 -5.42 -20.90
N GLY A 77 5.63 -5.53 -20.67
CA GLY A 77 6.35 -4.82 -19.61
C GLY A 77 6.21 -3.32 -19.70
N PHE A 78 6.54 -2.74 -20.86
CA PHE A 78 6.46 -1.30 -21.06
C PHE A 78 5.04 -0.77 -20.87
N LYS A 79 4.02 -1.42 -21.46
CA LYS A 79 2.61 -1.02 -21.28
C LYS A 79 2.16 -1.11 -19.83
N THR A 80 2.61 -2.13 -19.11
CA THR A 80 2.27 -2.33 -17.70
C THR A 80 2.80 -1.18 -16.86
N LEU A 81 4.10 -0.89 -16.96
CA LEU A 81 4.72 0.22 -16.23
C LEU A 81 4.13 1.58 -16.62
N ALA A 82 3.84 1.80 -17.91
CA ALA A 82 3.20 3.03 -18.36
C ALA A 82 1.79 3.19 -17.79
N ILE A 83 0.98 2.13 -17.76
CA ILE A 83 -0.37 2.19 -17.18
C ILE A 83 -0.29 2.42 -15.68
N TYR A 84 0.60 1.73 -14.95
CA TYR A 84 0.81 1.97 -13.52
C TYR A 84 1.21 3.41 -13.23
N LEU A 85 2.14 3.98 -14.00
CA LEU A 85 2.52 5.37 -13.84
C LEU A 85 1.32 6.32 -14.04
N ILE A 86 0.50 6.06 -15.07
CA ILE A 86 -0.69 6.86 -15.36
C ILE A 86 -1.72 6.75 -14.23
N THR A 87 -2.00 5.55 -13.73
CA THR A 87 -2.98 5.35 -12.65
C THR A 87 -2.48 5.95 -11.34
N THR A 88 -1.18 5.89 -11.06
CA THR A 88 -0.57 6.52 -9.89
C THR A 88 -0.66 8.03 -9.95
N VAL A 89 -0.27 8.65 -11.07
CA VAL A 89 -0.40 10.11 -11.26
C VAL A 89 -1.85 10.55 -11.13
N PHE A 90 -2.79 9.78 -11.68
CA PHE A 90 -4.22 10.04 -11.53
C PHE A 90 -4.67 9.95 -10.06
N ALA A 91 -4.24 8.91 -9.32
CA ALA A 91 -4.59 8.72 -7.92
C ALA A 91 -4.06 9.86 -7.03
N VAL A 92 -2.81 10.28 -7.25
CA VAL A 92 -2.22 11.44 -6.56
C VAL A 92 -2.99 12.72 -6.88
N SER A 93 -3.28 12.96 -8.16
CA SER A 93 -4.05 14.13 -8.61
C SER A 93 -5.45 14.17 -8.01
N LEU A 94 -6.13 13.02 -7.94
CA LEU A 94 -7.43 12.89 -7.27
C LEU A 94 -7.32 13.24 -5.77
N GLY A 95 -6.29 12.74 -5.10
CA GLY A 95 -6.00 13.09 -3.70
C GLY A 95 -5.82 14.59 -3.51
N LEU A 96 -4.98 15.22 -4.34
CA LEU A 96 -4.74 16.67 -4.33
C LEU A 96 -6.03 17.47 -4.57
N ILE A 97 -6.84 17.09 -5.56
CA ILE A 97 -8.11 17.78 -5.85
C ILE A 97 -9.03 17.71 -4.63
N LEU A 98 -9.19 16.54 -4.02
CA LEU A 98 -10.09 16.35 -2.88
C LEU A 98 -9.64 17.16 -1.66
N VAL A 99 -8.36 17.08 -1.29
CA VAL A 99 -7.84 17.75 -0.08
C VAL A 99 -7.78 19.28 -0.23
N ASN A 100 -7.51 19.79 -1.43
CA ASN A 100 -7.54 21.24 -1.69
C ASN A 100 -8.97 21.79 -1.75
N THR A 101 -9.95 20.98 -2.14
CA THR A 101 -11.36 21.37 -2.18
C THR A 101 -11.99 21.33 -0.79
N ILE A 102 -11.79 20.23 -0.05
CA ILE A 102 -12.41 20.00 1.25
C ILE A 102 -11.68 20.76 2.36
N LYS A 103 -10.37 20.97 2.22
CA LYS A 103 -9.49 21.64 3.19
C LYS A 103 -9.68 21.12 4.63
N PRO A 104 -9.47 19.81 4.87
CA PRO A 104 -9.74 19.19 6.17
C PRO A 104 -8.91 19.82 7.31
N GLY A 105 -7.74 20.40 7.03
CA GLY A 105 -6.92 21.04 8.06
C GLY A 105 -7.53 22.32 8.64
N ASN A 106 -8.45 22.97 7.92
CA ASN A 106 -9.15 24.18 8.39
C ASN A 106 -10.17 23.90 9.51
N GLN A 107 -10.47 22.62 9.76
CA GLN A 107 -11.41 22.21 10.81
C GLN A 107 -10.74 22.20 12.20
N LEU A 108 -9.41 22.32 12.26
CA LEU A 108 -8.67 22.48 13.51
C LEU A 108 -8.85 23.90 14.05
N ASP A 109 -8.88 24.04 15.38
CA ASP A 109 -8.98 25.35 16.04
C ASP A 109 -7.85 26.29 15.61
N LYS A 110 -8.19 27.56 15.34
CA LYS A 110 -7.24 28.55 14.81
C LYS A 110 -6.07 28.82 15.75
N ASN A 111 -6.31 28.80 17.07
CA ASN A 111 -5.22 29.01 18.03
C ASN A 111 -4.25 27.84 18.01
N GLN A 112 -4.78 26.61 17.89
CA GLN A 112 -3.92 25.43 17.74
C GLN A 112 -3.13 25.46 16.43
N GLN A 113 -3.76 25.87 15.32
CA GLN A 113 -3.07 26.05 14.03
C GLN A 113 -1.92 27.07 14.12
N ILE A 114 -2.10 28.17 14.85
CA ILE A 114 -1.05 29.17 15.11
C ILE A 114 0.08 28.55 15.94
N LYS A 115 -0.24 27.80 17.00
CA LYS A 115 0.78 27.10 17.81
C LYS A 115 1.58 26.10 16.97
N ASN A 116 0.91 25.31 16.14
CA ASN A 116 1.53 24.39 15.20
C ASN A 116 2.46 25.14 14.23
N ARG A 117 2.00 26.27 13.67
CA ARG A 117 2.80 27.12 12.79
C ARG A 117 4.06 27.62 13.48
N ILE A 118 3.96 28.12 14.71
CA ILE A 118 5.13 28.58 15.47
C ILE A 118 6.12 27.44 15.69
N ALA A 119 5.65 26.25 16.07
CA ALA A 119 6.49 25.06 16.23
C ALA A 119 7.20 24.66 14.92
N TYR A 120 6.54 24.81 13.76
CA TYR A 120 7.17 24.63 12.46
C TYR A 120 8.29 25.63 12.22
N GLU A 121 8.08 26.91 12.50
CA GLU A 121 9.10 27.94 12.29
C GLU A 121 10.32 27.73 13.19
N LEU A 122 10.12 27.28 14.45
CA LEU A 122 11.21 26.89 15.36
C LEU A 122 12.02 25.74 14.75
N TRP A 123 11.34 24.68 14.31
CA TRP A 123 11.99 23.55 13.67
C TRP A 123 12.75 23.93 12.39
N ALA A 124 12.15 24.77 11.55
CA ALA A 124 12.76 25.23 10.30
C ALA A 124 14.04 26.03 10.57
N ASN A 125 14.01 26.93 11.56
CA ASN A 125 15.17 27.70 11.99
C ASN A 125 16.30 26.82 12.54
N GLU A 126 15.97 25.81 13.36
CA GLU A 126 16.96 24.86 13.90
C GLU A 126 17.64 24.01 12.82
N ASN A 127 16.92 23.69 11.74
CA ASN A 127 17.40 22.83 10.65
C ASN A 127 17.90 23.60 9.43
N GLY A 128 17.94 24.94 9.49
CA GLY A 128 18.38 25.80 8.39
C GLY A 128 17.49 25.72 7.14
N ILE A 129 16.20 25.45 7.31
CA ILE A 129 15.23 25.33 6.21
C ILE A 129 14.55 26.68 5.97
N GLU A 130 14.60 27.15 4.72
CA GLU A 130 13.91 28.38 4.31
C GLU A 130 12.39 28.17 4.24
N ILE A 131 11.64 29.03 4.93
CA ILE A 131 10.18 29.04 4.92
C ILE A 131 9.68 29.65 3.62
N LYS A 132 9.12 28.80 2.74
CA LYS A 132 8.78 29.16 1.36
C LYS A 132 7.54 30.03 1.17
N ASP A 133 6.67 30.15 2.17
CA ASP A 133 5.43 30.93 2.08
C ASP A 133 5.55 32.36 2.61
N HIS A 134 6.76 32.78 3.02
CA HIS A 134 7.11 34.12 3.50
C HIS A 134 6.25 34.68 4.66
N LYS A 135 5.53 33.81 5.38
CA LYS A 135 4.79 34.19 6.60
C LYS A 135 5.66 33.91 7.83
N SER A 136 5.69 34.82 8.80
CA SER A 136 6.33 34.58 10.10
C SER A 136 5.39 34.95 11.25
N PHE A 137 5.19 33.97 12.14
CA PHE A 137 4.42 34.11 13.36
C PHE A 137 5.34 34.25 14.58
N LEU A 138 6.57 33.71 14.52
CA LEU A 138 7.58 33.84 15.59
C LEU A 138 7.99 35.28 15.88
N THR A 139 8.16 36.08 14.82
CA THR A 139 8.69 37.46 14.91
C THR A 139 7.61 38.52 15.08
N ASN A 140 6.34 38.13 15.07
CA ASN A 140 5.21 39.04 15.06
C ASN A 140 4.70 39.28 16.49
N GLU A 141 4.74 40.54 16.94
CA GLU A 141 4.33 40.97 18.28
C GLU A 141 2.91 40.53 18.66
N LYS A 142 2.02 40.32 17.68
CA LYS A 142 0.65 39.88 17.91
C LYS A 142 0.53 38.47 18.49
N TYR A 143 1.54 37.61 18.34
CA TYR A 143 1.48 36.20 18.71
C TYR A 143 2.41 35.81 19.86
N VAL A 144 3.01 36.77 20.56
CA VAL A 144 3.98 36.54 21.65
C VAL A 144 3.45 35.58 22.71
N ASP A 145 2.17 35.70 23.10
CA ASP A 145 1.54 34.81 24.07
C ASP A 145 1.49 33.35 23.57
N PHE A 146 1.29 33.13 22.28
CA PHE A 146 1.32 31.80 21.67
C PHE A 146 2.74 31.25 21.51
N VAL A 147 3.75 32.12 21.37
CA VAL A 147 5.15 31.71 21.17
C VAL A 147 5.69 30.96 22.39
N ASN A 148 5.43 31.45 23.60
CA ASN A 148 5.89 30.79 24.84
C ASN A 148 5.27 29.40 25.00
N ASP A 149 3.96 29.31 24.79
CA ASP A 149 3.20 28.05 24.85
C ASP A 149 3.70 27.05 23.79
N ALA A 150 3.82 27.50 22.53
CA ALA A 150 4.24 26.66 21.41
C ALA A 150 5.69 26.20 21.54
N SER A 151 6.60 27.05 22.05
CA SER A 151 7.99 26.68 22.27
C SER A 151 8.11 25.58 23.33
N THR A 152 7.35 25.70 24.43
CA THR A 152 7.31 24.66 25.47
C THR A 152 6.77 23.35 24.94
N GLN A 153 5.69 23.40 24.14
CA GLN A 153 5.12 22.22 23.50
C GLN A 153 6.09 21.58 22.51
N TYR A 154 6.78 22.39 21.70
CA TYR A 154 7.76 21.94 20.72
C TYR A 154 8.89 21.15 21.37
N GLU A 155 9.51 21.65 22.44
CA GLU A 155 10.57 20.93 23.14
C GLU A 155 10.08 19.59 23.73
N SER A 156 8.86 19.58 24.29
CA SER A 156 8.26 18.33 24.79
C SER A 156 8.00 17.30 23.67
N GLU A 157 7.50 17.75 22.51
CA GLU A 157 7.26 16.87 21.36
C GLU A 157 8.58 16.37 20.75
N LYS A 158 9.60 17.23 20.67
CA LYS A 158 10.94 16.90 20.20
C LYS A 158 11.58 15.80 21.04
N GLU A 159 11.51 15.89 22.37
CA GLU A 159 11.98 14.82 23.27
C GLU A 159 11.21 13.52 23.08
N LYS A 160 9.87 13.58 22.95
CA LYS A 160 9.04 12.39 22.69
C LYS A 160 9.39 11.70 21.37
N ILE A 161 9.57 12.50 20.31
CA ILE A 161 9.94 11.98 18.98
C ILE A 161 11.35 11.39 19.00
N ALA A 162 12.30 12.02 19.70
CA ALA A 162 13.65 11.49 19.87
C ALA A 162 13.69 10.17 20.66
N GLY A 163 12.75 10.00 21.59
CA GLY A 163 12.55 8.75 22.33
C GLY A 163 11.79 7.66 21.55
N ASP A 164 11.14 8.00 20.43
CA ASP A 164 10.39 7.03 19.63
C ASP A 164 11.34 6.28 18.67
N VAL A 165 11.60 5.02 19.00
CA VAL A 165 12.45 4.11 18.21
C VAL A 165 11.94 3.97 16.78
N THR A 166 10.61 3.91 16.58
CA THR A 166 10.02 3.69 15.26
C THR A 166 10.26 4.88 14.34
N ILE A 167 10.10 6.10 14.85
CA ILE A 167 10.32 7.31 14.06
C ILE A 167 11.81 7.49 13.77
N THR A 168 12.66 7.22 14.76
CA THR A 168 14.12 7.34 14.63
C THR A 168 14.69 6.37 13.59
N GLU A 169 14.26 5.11 13.60
CA GLU A 169 14.65 4.11 12.59
C GLU A 169 14.24 4.55 11.17
N ARG A 170 13.01 5.05 11.02
CA ARG A 170 12.51 5.53 9.71
C ARG A 170 13.23 6.78 9.23
N GLN A 171 13.60 7.70 10.12
CA GLN A 171 14.44 8.85 9.79
C GLN A 171 15.82 8.41 9.29
N GLN A 172 16.40 7.35 9.86
CA GLN A 172 17.66 6.80 9.37
C GLN A 172 17.51 6.15 7.99
N GLU A 173 16.41 5.43 7.72
CA GLU A 173 16.12 4.89 6.38
C GLU A 173 16.01 6.03 5.34
N VAL A 174 15.29 7.11 5.66
CA VAL A 174 15.16 8.29 4.78
C VAL A 174 16.52 8.94 4.49
N LYS A 175 17.40 9.07 5.49
CA LYS A 175 18.76 9.61 5.30
C LYS A 175 19.57 8.77 4.31
N LYS A 176 19.53 7.45 4.45
CA LYS A 176 20.20 6.53 3.51
C LYS A 176 19.66 6.68 2.09
N THR A 177 18.34 6.83 1.93
CA THR A 177 17.73 7.03 0.61
C THR A 177 18.11 8.39 -0.01
N LYS A 178 18.26 9.45 0.80
CA LYS A 178 18.72 10.76 0.31
C LYS A 178 20.17 10.77 -0.17
N GLU A 179 21.02 9.97 0.47
CA GLU A 179 22.43 9.81 0.08
C GLU A 179 22.58 8.92 -1.17
N ALA A 180 21.53 8.19 -1.54
CA ALA A 180 21.53 7.33 -2.71
C ALA A 180 21.47 8.15 -4.01
N GLY A 181 22.29 7.78 -5.00
CA GLY A 181 22.27 8.42 -6.31
C GLY A 181 20.95 8.16 -7.08
N PRO A 182 20.63 8.95 -8.13
CA PRO A 182 19.37 8.82 -8.89
C PRO A 182 19.20 7.46 -9.57
N LEU A 183 20.29 6.73 -9.83
CA LEU A 183 20.27 5.38 -10.40
C LEU A 183 20.34 4.28 -9.34
N ALA A 184 20.35 4.61 -8.04
CA ALA A 184 20.45 3.63 -6.97
C ALA A 184 19.33 2.59 -7.03
N PHE A 185 18.10 3.00 -7.36
CA PHE A 185 16.98 2.07 -7.48
C PHE A 185 17.22 1.01 -8.57
N LEU A 186 17.91 1.35 -9.67
CA LEU A 186 18.26 0.40 -10.74
C LEU A 186 19.35 -0.57 -10.29
N ILE A 187 20.29 -0.09 -9.48
CA ILE A 187 21.34 -0.94 -8.89
C ILE A 187 20.70 -1.90 -7.88
N GLU A 188 19.82 -1.41 -7.01
CA GLU A 188 19.12 -2.19 -6.00
C GLU A 188 18.14 -3.20 -6.57
N MET A 189 17.64 -2.98 -7.78
CA MET A 189 16.80 -3.94 -8.51
C MET A 189 17.56 -5.22 -8.88
N VAL A 190 18.89 -5.15 -9.07
CA VAL A 190 19.71 -6.30 -9.44
C VAL A 190 20.26 -6.98 -8.19
N PRO A 191 19.88 -8.22 -7.86
CA PRO A 191 20.41 -8.90 -6.69
C PRO A 191 21.90 -9.22 -6.85
N SER A 192 22.69 -8.94 -5.81
CA SER A 192 24.05 -9.50 -5.69
C SER A 192 24.04 -10.99 -5.36
N ASN A 193 22.99 -11.45 -4.67
CA ASN A 193 22.79 -12.85 -4.32
C ASN A 193 21.29 -13.18 -4.17
N ILE A 194 20.78 -14.06 -5.03
CA ILE A 194 19.36 -14.45 -5.02
C ILE A 194 18.91 -15.11 -3.71
N PHE A 195 19.77 -15.85 -3.02
CA PHE A 195 19.42 -16.52 -1.77
C PHE A 195 19.19 -15.52 -0.63
N VAL A 196 19.88 -14.38 -0.65
CA VAL A 196 19.63 -13.27 0.27
C VAL A 196 18.30 -12.59 -0.04
N SER A 197 17.99 -12.39 -1.32
CA SER A 197 16.72 -11.81 -1.73
C SER A 197 15.53 -12.71 -1.35
N LEU A 198 15.68 -14.03 -1.49
CA LEU A 198 14.66 -15.01 -1.11
C LEU A 198 14.38 -15.08 0.39
N SER A 199 15.31 -14.66 1.24
CA SER A 199 15.10 -14.64 2.70
C SER A 199 14.51 -13.31 3.20
N ASN A 200 14.39 -12.29 2.34
CA ASN A 200 13.95 -10.96 2.74
C ASN A 200 12.81 -10.41 1.85
N ASN A 201 11.61 -10.32 2.44
CA ASN A 201 10.41 -9.79 1.78
C ASN A 201 10.55 -8.34 1.26
N LYS A 202 11.47 -7.54 1.83
CA LYS A 202 11.70 -6.17 1.34
C LYS A 202 12.38 -6.16 -0.04
N LEU A 203 13.01 -7.26 -0.45
CA LEU A 203 13.79 -7.39 -1.69
C LEU A 203 12.99 -8.06 -2.83
N MET A 204 11.66 -7.97 -2.81
CA MET A 204 10.81 -8.64 -3.81
C MET A 204 11.09 -8.18 -5.25
N LEU A 205 11.45 -6.91 -5.47
CA LEU A 205 11.85 -6.42 -6.78
C LEU A 205 13.07 -7.16 -7.36
N GLN A 206 14.02 -7.55 -6.50
CA GLN A 206 15.19 -8.34 -6.91
C GLN A 206 14.81 -9.76 -7.33
N ILE A 207 13.87 -10.38 -6.61
CA ILE A 207 13.33 -11.70 -6.97
C ILE A 207 12.64 -11.62 -8.33
N ILE A 208 11.83 -10.57 -8.55
CA ILE A 208 11.16 -10.31 -9.84
C ILE A 208 12.19 -10.15 -10.95
N PHE A 209 13.22 -9.32 -10.77
CA PHE A 209 14.27 -9.12 -11.77
C PHE A 209 14.97 -10.43 -12.13
N PHE A 210 15.38 -11.21 -11.13
CA PHE A 210 16.00 -12.51 -11.34
C PHE A 210 15.07 -13.47 -12.08
N ALA A 211 13.80 -13.56 -11.67
CA ALA A 211 12.81 -14.43 -12.29
C ALA A 211 12.59 -14.07 -13.77
N ILE A 212 12.52 -12.77 -14.08
CA ILE A 212 12.41 -12.27 -15.46
C ILE A 212 13.64 -12.67 -16.28
N PHE A 213 14.83 -12.36 -15.77
CA PHE A 213 16.08 -12.68 -16.46
C PHE A 213 16.22 -14.19 -16.69
N PHE A 214 15.92 -15.01 -15.67
CA PHE A 214 15.96 -16.46 -15.74
C PHE A 214 14.97 -16.99 -16.78
N GLY A 215 13.72 -16.51 -16.77
CA GLY A 215 12.70 -16.88 -17.76
C GLY A 215 13.10 -16.53 -19.19
N ILE A 216 13.69 -15.35 -19.42
CA ILE A 216 14.19 -14.97 -20.75
C ILE A 216 15.33 -15.88 -21.20
N VAL A 217 16.28 -16.20 -20.32
CA VAL A 217 17.39 -17.11 -20.64
C VAL A 217 16.88 -18.51 -20.97
N LEU A 218 15.82 -19.01 -20.31
CA LEU A 218 15.20 -20.29 -20.67
C LEU A 218 14.68 -20.32 -22.11
N LEU A 219 14.22 -19.18 -22.65
CA LEU A 219 13.79 -19.07 -24.06
C LEU A 219 14.96 -19.07 -25.05
N MET A 220 16.18 -18.81 -24.58
CA MET A 220 17.39 -18.68 -25.41
C MET A 220 18.25 -19.95 -25.44
N ILE A 221 18.04 -20.89 -24.50
CA ILE A 221 18.77 -22.16 -24.45
C ILE A 221 18.10 -23.25 -25.29
N ASP A 222 18.77 -24.40 -25.42
CA ASP A 222 18.22 -25.57 -26.12
C ASP A 222 16.85 -25.98 -25.54
N LYS A 223 15.87 -26.18 -26.43
CA LYS A 223 14.47 -26.45 -26.06
C LYS A 223 14.31 -27.68 -25.18
N LYS A 224 15.11 -28.73 -25.39
CA LYS A 224 15.00 -29.95 -24.58
C LYS A 224 15.43 -29.68 -23.14
N LYS A 225 16.52 -28.92 -22.94
CA LYS A 225 16.99 -28.51 -21.61
C LYS A 225 16.03 -27.51 -20.95
N ALA A 226 15.55 -26.52 -21.72
CA ALA A 226 14.57 -25.55 -21.25
C ALA A 226 13.29 -26.21 -20.74
N ASN A 227 12.74 -27.16 -21.49
CA ASN A 227 11.51 -27.87 -21.13
C ASN A 227 11.65 -28.66 -19.82
N THR A 228 12.80 -29.29 -19.58
CA THR A 228 13.05 -29.99 -18.32
C THR A 228 13.02 -29.03 -17.13
N VAL A 229 13.70 -27.89 -17.23
CA VAL A 229 13.72 -26.88 -16.16
C VAL A 229 12.34 -26.27 -15.96
N THR A 230 11.66 -25.92 -17.05
CA THR A 230 10.32 -25.33 -17.04
C THR A 230 9.32 -26.27 -16.38
N GLY A 231 9.37 -27.58 -16.68
CA GLY A 231 8.48 -28.56 -16.05
C GLY A 231 8.70 -28.71 -14.53
N ILE A 232 9.94 -28.57 -14.05
CA ILE A 232 10.23 -28.55 -12.61
C ILE A 232 9.67 -27.28 -11.97
N VAL A 233 9.90 -26.13 -12.61
CA VAL A 233 9.42 -24.82 -12.13
C VAL A 233 7.90 -24.76 -12.09
N ASP A 234 7.24 -25.29 -13.11
CA ASP A 234 5.78 -25.43 -13.17
C ASP A 234 5.25 -26.34 -12.07
N GLY A 235 5.90 -27.48 -11.82
CA GLY A 235 5.56 -28.36 -10.70
C GLY A 235 5.65 -27.66 -9.35
N PHE A 236 6.67 -26.83 -9.11
CA PHE A 236 6.74 -26.01 -7.90
C PHE A 236 5.63 -24.96 -7.86
N ASN A 237 5.36 -24.26 -8.96
CA ASN A 237 4.28 -23.26 -9.06
C ASN A 237 2.95 -23.86 -8.62
N GLU A 238 2.58 -25.03 -9.16
CA GLU A 238 1.37 -25.78 -8.80
C GLU A 238 1.32 -26.19 -7.32
N VAL A 239 2.45 -26.63 -6.75
CA VAL A 239 2.53 -26.95 -5.31
C VAL A 239 2.24 -25.70 -4.47
N PHE A 240 2.85 -24.56 -4.79
CA PHE A 240 2.62 -23.33 -4.04
C PHE A 240 1.19 -22.82 -4.19
N LEU A 241 0.62 -22.84 -5.40
CA LEU A 241 -0.82 -22.56 -5.60
C LEU A 241 -1.69 -23.47 -4.74
N LYS A 242 -1.34 -24.76 -4.62
CA LYS A 242 -2.09 -25.68 -3.76
C LYS A 242 -1.92 -25.39 -2.26
N MET A 243 -0.77 -24.88 -1.84
CA MET A 243 -0.59 -24.41 -0.46
C MET A 243 -1.50 -23.22 -0.16
N VAL A 244 -1.66 -22.29 -1.11
CA VAL A 244 -2.59 -21.16 -1.01
C VAL A 244 -4.01 -21.65 -0.74
N ASP A 245 -4.52 -22.55 -1.57
CA ASP A 245 -5.85 -23.17 -1.42
C ASP A 245 -6.10 -23.71 0.00
N ILE A 246 -5.09 -24.37 0.58
CA ILE A 246 -5.19 -24.99 1.90
C ILE A 246 -5.26 -23.91 2.98
N VAL A 247 -4.36 -22.93 2.93
CA VAL A 247 -4.31 -21.81 3.86
C VAL A 247 -5.63 -21.02 3.83
N MET A 248 -6.21 -20.83 2.65
CA MET A 248 -7.45 -20.07 2.49
C MET A 248 -8.68 -20.71 3.08
N LYS A 249 -8.70 -22.04 3.25
CA LYS A 249 -9.81 -22.71 3.96
C LYS A 249 -9.90 -22.26 5.42
N ALA A 250 -8.77 -21.89 6.01
CA ALA A 250 -8.66 -21.36 7.38
C ALA A 250 -8.69 -19.82 7.45
N ALA A 251 -8.63 -19.11 6.31
CA ALA A 251 -8.62 -17.65 6.26
C ALA A 251 -9.72 -16.97 7.10
N PRO A 252 -10.98 -17.43 7.17
CA PRO A 252 -12.00 -16.78 8.01
C PRO A 252 -11.60 -16.62 9.47
N PHE A 253 -10.96 -17.65 10.05
CA PHE A 253 -10.47 -17.61 11.44
C PHE A 253 -9.27 -16.69 11.59
N PHE A 254 -8.33 -16.75 10.65
CA PHE A 254 -7.14 -15.90 10.70
C PHE A 254 -7.45 -14.42 10.48
N VAL A 255 -8.41 -14.11 9.60
CA VAL A 255 -8.89 -12.74 9.38
C VAL A 255 -9.60 -12.22 10.64
N PHE A 256 -10.38 -13.06 11.33
CA PHE A 256 -10.90 -12.72 12.65
C PHE A 256 -9.77 -12.31 13.62
N ALA A 257 -8.73 -13.15 13.73
CA ALA A 257 -7.62 -12.92 14.65
C ALA A 257 -6.82 -11.64 14.30
N LEU A 258 -6.55 -11.42 13.01
CA LEU A 258 -5.87 -10.21 12.52
C LEU A 258 -6.63 -8.94 12.89
N MET A 259 -7.94 -8.93 12.65
CA MET A 259 -8.78 -7.76 12.88
C MET A 259 -8.97 -7.49 14.36
N ALA A 260 -9.18 -8.54 15.16
CA ALA A 260 -9.25 -8.46 16.61
C ALA A 260 -7.95 -7.87 17.19
N ALA A 261 -6.80 -8.38 16.75
CA ALA A 261 -5.50 -7.94 17.22
C ALA A 261 -5.22 -6.47 16.84
N LYS A 262 -5.40 -6.13 15.56
CA LYS A 262 -5.09 -4.80 15.04
C LYS A 262 -5.91 -3.72 15.73
N LEU A 263 -7.21 -3.95 15.89
CA LEU A 263 -8.10 -2.98 16.53
C LEU A 263 -7.94 -2.95 18.05
N SER A 264 -7.67 -4.09 18.69
CA SER A 264 -7.39 -4.10 20.14
C SER A 264 -6.08 -3.39 20.49
N GLU A 265 -5.07 -3.46 19.63
CA GLU A 265 -3.81 -2.70 19.79
C GLU A 265 -4.05 -1.19 19.67
N MET A 266 -4.98 -0.78 18.82
CA MET A 266 -5.37 0.63 18.66
C MET A 266 -6.26 1.13 19.81
N ALA A 267 -7.14 0.27 20.33
CA ALA A 267 -8.09 0.63 21.39
C ALA A 267 -7.49 0.62 22.80
N GLY A 268 -6.53 -0.27 23.05
CA GLY A 268 -6.15 -0.64 24.41
C GLY A 268 -7.37 -1.11 25.24
N ASP A 269 -7.42 -0.68 26.50
CA ASP A 269 -8.56 -0.91 27.41
C ASP A 269 -9.52 0.30 27.48
N SER A 270 -9.46 1.21 26.49
CA SER A 270 -10.30 2.40 26.45
C SER A 270 -11.03 2.51 25.10
N PRO A 271 -12.33 2.18 25.05
CA PRO A 271 -13.15 2.38 23.86
C PRO A 271 -13.18 3.85 23.38
N LYS A 272 -12.97 4.80 24.30
CA LYS A 272 -12.92 6.24 24.00
C LYS A 272 -11.67 6.63 23.21
N ALA A 273 -10.55 5.92 23.36
CA ALA A 273 -9.32 6.22 22.62
C ALA A 273 -9.51 6.10 21.11
N ILE A 274 -10.25 5.09 20.63
CA ILE A 274 -10.59 4.96 19.20
C ILE A 274 -11.47 6.13 18.76
N GLN A 275 -12.45 6.51 19.59
CA GLN A 275 -13.37 7.59 19.29
C GLN A 275 -12.64 8.94 19.20
N ASP A 276 -11.72 9.23 20.10
CA ASP A 276 -10.94 10.47 20.11
C ASP A 276 -9.95 10.54 18.93
N ILE A 277 -9.33 9.40 18.56
CA ILE A 277 -8.47 9.28 17.37
C ILE A 277 -9.29 9.53 16.09
N ILE A 278 -10.49 8.98 15.99
CA ILE A 278 -11.37 9.13 14.82
C ILE A 278 -11.96 10.55 14.75
N ILE A 279 -12.27 11.20 15.88
CA ILE A 279 -12.86 12.55 15.89
C ILE A 279 -11.83 13.61 15.52
N ASN A 280 -10.62 13.57 16.10
CA ASN A 280 -9.61 14.62 15.92
C ASN A 280 -8.92 14.56 14.54
N LEU A 281 -8.86 13.39 13.91
CA LEU A 281 -8.33 13.18 12.54
C LEU A 281 -9.43 12.77 11.55
N GLY A 282 -10.69 12.97 11.93
CA GLY A 282 -11.85 12.45 11.21
C GLY A 282 -11.98 13.04 9.82
N TRP A 283 -11.86 14.37 9.71
CA TRP A 283 -11.94 15.05 8.42
C TRP A 283 -10.85 14.61 7.46
N TYR A 284 -9.60 14.52 7.92
CA TYR A 284 -8.50 13.97 7.13
C TYR A 284 -8.81 12.54 6.65
N SER A 285 -9.20 11.66 7.59
CA SER A 285 -9.50 10.27 7.29
C SER A 285 -10.66 10.13 6.30
N ILE A 286 -11.70 10.95 6.43
CA ILE A 286 -12.84 10.99 5.51
C ILE A 286 -12.40 11.35 4.09
N VAL A 287 -11.54 12.37 3.93
CA VAL A 287 -11.03 12.76 2.60
C VAL A 287 -10.26 11.62 1.94
N VAL A 288 -9.38 10.94 2.69
CA VAL A 288 -8.66 9.75 2.20
C VAL A 288 -9.66 8.66 1.81
N VAL A 289 -10.61 8.32 2.69
CA VAL A 289 -11.60 7.26 2.45
C VAL A 289 -12.45 7.55 1.22
N ILE A 290 -12.88 8.81 1.01
CA ILE A 290 -13.61 9.23 -0.19
C ILE A 290 -12.75 9.01 -1.45
N GLY A 291 -11.49 9.44 -1.43
CA GLY A 291 -10.59 9.24 -2.57
C GLY A 291 -10.38 7.76 -2.89
N LEU A 292 -10.11 6.93 -1.88
CA LEU A 292 -9.98 5.48 -2.05
C LEU A 292 -11.30 4.83 -2.52
N ALA A 293 -12.45 5.30 -2.02
CA ALA A 293 -13.77 4.84 -2.43
C ALA A 293 -14.04 5.16 -3.91
N ILE A 294 -13.66 6.34 -4.39
CA ILE A 294 -13.77 6.71 -5.81
C ILE A 294 -12.90 5.76 -6.66
N MET A 295 -11.68 5.46 -6.24
CA MET A 295 -10.80 4.54 -6.97
C MET A 295 -11.41 3.12 -7.05
N ILE A 296 -11.84 2.57 -5.92
CA ILE A 296 -12.31 1.17 -5.83
C ILE A 296 -13.72 0.97 -6.38
N PHE A 297 -14.63 1.94 -6.27
CA PHE A 297 -16.03 1.80 -6.70
C PHE A 297 -16.31 2.47 -8.05
N VAL A 298 -15.51 3.44 -8.49
CA VAL A 298 -15.76 4.15 -9.74
C VAL A 298 -14.68 3.81 -10.75
N ILE A 299 -13.45 4.20 -10.50
CA ILE A 299 -12.39 4.20 -11.53
C ILE A 299 -12.04 2.78 -11.99
N TYR A 300 -11.58 1.92 -11.10
CA TYR A 300 -11.13 0.58 -11.49
C TYR A 300 -12.25 -0.32 -12.01
N PRO A 301 -13.44 -0.40 -11.37
CA PRO A 301 -14.50 -1.24 -11.91
C PRO A 301 -14.99 -0.77 -13.27
N LEU A 302 -15.06 0.53 -13.55
CA LEU A 302 -15.46 1.03 -14.88
C LEU A 302 -14.44 0.62 -15.94
N ILE A 303 -13.15 0.75 -15.64
CA ILE A 303 -12.07 0.28 -16.52
C ILE A 303 -12.18 -1.25 -16.71
N ALA A 304 -12.18 -2.03 -15.63
CA ALA A 304 -12.19 -3.48 -15.70
C ALA A 304 -13.44 -4.04 -16.40
N THR A 305 -14.63 -3.50 -16.11
CA THR A 305 -15.89 -3.97 -16.71
C THR A 305 -15.99 -3.61 -18.19
N SER A 306 -15.46 -2.46 -18.62
CA SER A 306 -15.39 -2.09 -20.04
C SER A 306 -14.45 -3.02 -20.83
N VAL A 307 -13.33 -3.40 -20.23
CA VAL A 307 -12.29 -4.24 -20.83
C VAL A 307 -12.71 -5.72 -20.86
N LEU A 308 -13.17 -6.26 -19.74
CA LEU A 308 -13.55 -7.66 -19.57
C LEU A 308 -14.98 -7.96 -20.04
N ARG A 309 -15.80 -6.92 -20.29
CA ARG A 309 -17.23 -7.04 -20.63
C ARG A 309 -18.04 -7.85 -19.61
N ILE A 310 -17.71 -7.69 -18.32
CA ILE A 310 -18.44 -8.31 -17.20
C ILE A 310 -19.33 -7.27 -16.51
N LYS A 311 -20.43 -7.73 -15.90
CA LYS A 311 -21.30 -6.86 -15.10
C LYS A 311 -20.55 -6.32 -13.88
N TYR A 312 -20.81 -5.06 -13.50
CA TYR A 312 -20.17 -4.36 -12.38
C TYR A 312 -20.12 -5.18 -11.08
N PHE A 313 -21.26 -5.64 -10.57
CA PHE A 313 -21.29 -6.44 -9.33
C PHE A 313 -20.60 -7.81 -9.46
N LYS A 314 -20.50 -8.34 -10.68
CA LYS A 314 -19.82 -9.62 -10.93
C LYS A 314 -18.31 -9.45 -10.79
N PHE A 315 -17.75 -8.29 -11.16
CA PHE A 315 -16.35 -7.97 -10.93
C PHE A 315 -15.98 -8.06 -9.46
N PHE A 316 -16.69 -7.33 -8.58
CA PHE A 316 -16.46 -7.39 -7.13
C PHE A 316 -16.59 -8.80 -6.56
N LYS A 317 -17.60 -9.56 -6.99
CA LYS A 317 -17.79 -10.94 -6.53
C LYS A 317 -16.55 -11.81 -6.82
N HIS A 318 -15.95 -11.64 -8.00
CA HIS A 318 -14.79 -12.43 -8.42
C HIS A 318 -13.49 -12.04 -7.70
N ILE A 319 -13.32 -10.77 -7.33
CA ILE A 319 -12.08 -10.26 -6.71
C ILE A 319 -12.17 -10.13 -5.18
N SER A 320 -13.36 -10.28 -4.61
CA SER A 320 -13.60 -10.10 -3.17
C SER A 320 -12.68 -10.92 -2.24
N PRO A 321 -12.25 -12.17 -2.55
CA PRO A 321 -11.30 -12.86 -1.69
C PRO A 321 -9.96 -12.11 -1.55
N ALA A 322 -9.43 -11.60 -2.67
CA ALA A 322 -8.21 -10.80 -2.68
C ALA A 322 -8.42 -9.46 -1.94
N GLN A 323 -9.53 -8.76 -2.20
CA GLN A 323 -9.81 -7.48 -1.53
C GLN A 323 -9.95 -7.62 0.00
N LEU A 324 -10.63 -8.64 0.47
CA LEU A 324 -10.82 -8.87 1.91
C LEU A 324 -9.51 -9.29 2.59
N LEU A 325 -8.69 -10.09 1.91
CA LEU A 325 -7.38 -10.45 2.41
C LEU A 325 -6.44 -9.24 2.45
N ALA A 326 -6.41 -8.44 1.38
CA ALA A 326 -5.67 -7.17 1.32
C ALA A 326 -6.05 -6.24 2.48
N PHE A 327 -7.35 -6.10 2.73
CA PHE A 327 -7.86 -5.30 3.83
C PHE A 327 -7.34 -5.81 5.19
N SER A 328 -7.50 -7.10 5.47
CA SER A 328 -7.11 -7.68 6.77
C SER A 328 -5.60 -7.75 7.00
N SER A 329 -4.82 -7.97 5.94
CA SER A 329 -3.37 -8.17 6.04
C SER A 329 -2.57 -6.88 5.92
N SER A 330 -3.14 -5.83 5.30
CA SER A 330 -2.43 -4.59 4.94
C SER A 330 -1.14 -4.86 4.14
N SER A 331 -1.11 -5.91 3.32
CA SER A 331 0.06 -6.26 2.50
C SER A 331 -0.35 -6.77 1.11
N SER A 332 0.05 -6.02 0.08
CA SER A 332 -0.10 -6.43 -1.32
C SER A 332 0.71 -7.70 -1.60
N ALA A 333 1.93 -7.81 -1.07
CA ALA A 333 2.79 -8.98 -1.21
C ALA A 333 2.16 -10.26 -0.64
N ALA A 334 1.63 -10.18 0.59
CA ALA A 334 1.00 -11.33 1.23
C ALA A 334 -0.31 -11.74 0.54
N THR A 335 -0.95 -10.80 -0.16
CA THR A 335 -2.22 -11.05 -0.87
C THR A 335 -2.00 -11.58 -2.30
N LEU A 336 -0.82 -11.36 -2.86
CA LEU A 336 -0.48 -11.69 -4.26
C LEU A 336 -0.86 -13.11 -4.69
N PRO A 337 -0.66 -14.17 -3.90
CA PRO A 337 -1.09 -15.52 -4.29
C PRO A 337 -2.61 -15.62 -4.57
N ILE A 338 -3.42 -14.93 -3.78
CA ILE A 338 -4.89 -14.89 -3.95
C ILE A 338 -5.29 -13.96 -5.08
N THR A 339 -4.54 -12.88 -5.26
CA THR A 339 -4.73 -11.98 -6.41
C THR A 339 -4.54 -12.76 -7.72
N MET A 340 -3.47 -13.56 -7.80
CA MET A 340 -3.17 -14.44 -8.94
C MET A 340 -4.31 -15.44 -9.19
N GLU A 341 -4.76 -16.17 -8.16
CA GLU A 341 -5.88 -17.10 -8.24
C GLU A 341 -7.17 -16.41 -8.72
N CYS A 342 -7.53 -15.26 -8.14
CA CYS A 342 -8.74 -14.53 -8.54
C CYS A 342 -8.68 -14.06 -10.00
N VAL A 343 -7.51 -13.63 -10.46
CA VAL A 343 -7.32 -13.14 -11.83
C VAL A 343 -7.35 -14.29 -12.85
N ASN A 344 -6.68 -15.39 -12.54
CA ASN A 344 -6.62 -16.57 -13.42
C ASN A 344 -7.95 -17.33 -13.43
N ASP A 345 -8.48 -17.67 -12.26
CA ASP A 345 -9.62 -18.57 -12.15
C ASP A 345 -10.96 -17.86 -12.23
N ASN A 346 -11.10 -16.68 -11.63
CA ASN A 346 -12.39 -15.98 -11.61
C ASN A 346 -12.55 -15.01 -12.78
N LEU A 347 -11.49 -14.28 -13.14
CA LEU A 347 -11.51 -13.32 -14.26
C LEU A 347 -11.06 -13.90 -15.60
N LYS A 348 -10.47 -15.10 -15.62
CA LYS A 348 -10.00 -15.80 -16.83
C LYS A 348 -8.94 -15.02 -17.61
N VAL A 349 -8.15 -14.21 -16.90
CA VAL A 349 -6.96 -13.58 -17.45
C VAL A 349 -5.87 -14.65 -17.56
N PRO A 350 -5.17 -14.77 -18.70
CA PRO A 350 -4.14 -15.80 -18.87
C PRO A 350 -2.94 -15.62 -17.93
N GLU A 351 -2.37 -16.75 -17.51
CA GLU A 351 -1.27 -16.77 -16.55
C GLU A 351 -0.02 -16.09 -17.10
N GLU A 352 0.22 -16.14 -18.41
CA GLU A 352 1.35 -15.47 -19.07
C GLU A 352 1.32 -13.94 -18.89
N VAL A 353 0.16 -13.37 -18.59
CA VAL A 353 0.00 -11.94 -18.28
C VAL A 353 -0.03 -11.71 -16.77
N SER A 354 -0.87 -12.43 -16.05
CA SER A 354 -1.08 -12.19 -14.62
C SER A 354 0.18 -12.44 -13.79
N SER A 355 0.95 -13.49 -14.11
CA SER A 355 2.17 -13.85 -13.40
C SER A 355 3.32 -12.88 -13.62
N PHE A 356 3.24 -12.05 -14.66
CA PHE A 356 4.18 -10.96 -14.88
C PHE A 356 3.66 -9.64 -14.29
N VAL A 357 2.41 -9.28 -14.59
CA VAL A 357 1.85 -7.95 -14.26
C VAL A 357 1.59 -7.78 -12.77
N LEU A 358 1.05 -8.80 -12.09
CA LEU A 358 0.63 -8.69 -10.69
C LEU A 358 1.82 -8.61 -9.72
N PRO A 359 2.90 -9.41 -9.86
CA PRO A 359 4.05 -9.26 -8.96
C PRO A 359 4.75 -7.92 -9.09
N ILE A 360 4.87 -7.39 -10.32
CA ILE A 360 5.40 -6.04 -10.55
C ILE A 360 4.46 -4.99 -9.92
N GLY A 361 3.15 -5.14 -10.10
CA GLY A 361 2.15 -4.23 -9.52
C GLY A 361 2.23 -4.18 -8.00
N ALA A 362 2.37 -5.34 -7.35
CA ALA A 362 2.42 -5.43 -5.90
C ALA A 362 3.54 -4.58 -5.28
N THR A 363 4.63 -4.30 -6.00
CA THR A 363 5.75 -3.45 -5.54
C THR A 363 5.76 -2.05 -6.15
N VAL A 364 5.34 -1.89 -7.41
CA VAL A 364 5.48 -0.62 -8.16
C VAL A 364 4.21 0.22 -8.14
N ASN A 365 3.05 -0.43 -8.13
CA ASN A 365 1.74 0.19 -8.30
C ASN A 365 1.04 0.37 -6.96
N MET A 366 1.32 1.50 -6.30
CA MET A 366 0.73 1.82 -5.00
C MET A 366 -0.19 3.05 -5.08
N ASP A 367 -1.21 2.98 -5.94
CA ASP A 367 -2.15 4.08 -6.19
C ASP A 367 -2.86 4.59 -4.92
N GLY A 368 -3.34 3.68 -4.06
CA GLY A 368 -3.95 4.02 -2.78
C GLY A 368 -2.96 4.68 -1.81
N THR A 369 -1.71 4.22 -1.79
CA THR A 369 -0.63 4.82 -1.00
C THR A 369 -0.31 6.23 -1.49
N SER A 370 -0.24 6.41 -2.81
CA SER A 370 0.14 7.68 -3.43
C SER A 370 -0.97 8.73 -3.27
N LEU A 371 -2.25 8.32 -3.41
CA LEU A 371 -3.41 9.16 -3.09
C LEU A 371 -3.37 9.62 -1.62
N TYR A 372 -3.16 8.68 -0.70
CA TYR A 372 -3.03 8.99 0.73
C TYR A 372 -1.91 9.98 1.00
N GLN A 373 -0.74 9.80 0.38
CA GLN A 373 0.42 10.67 0.61
C GLN A 373 0.10 12.10 0.19
N ALA A 374 -0.55 12.27 -0.96
CA ALA A 374 -0.99 13.57 -1.45
C ALA A 374 -1.92 14.26 -0.46
N VAL A 375 -2.92 13.53 0.05
CA VAL A 375 -3.87 14.06 1.03
C VAL A 375 -3.17 14.36 2.36
N ALA A 376 -2.28 13.49 2.83
CA ALA A 376 -1.57 13.62 4.08
C ALA A 376 -0.65 14.85 4.10
N VAL A 377 0.14 15.06 3.05
CA VAL A 377 1.06 16.20 2.97
C VAL A 377 0.30 17.52 2.98
N ILE A 378 -0.76 17.64 2.18
CA ILE A 378 -1.55 18.88 2.12
C ILE A 378 -2.31 19.11 3.44
N TYR A 379 -2.88 18.05 4.02
CA TYR A 379 -3.53 18.15 5.33
C TYR A 379 -2.56 18.63 6.41
N LEU A 380 -1.37 18.04 6.48
CA LEU A 380 -0.32 18.43 7.43
C LEU A 380 0.12 19.88 7.22
N ALA A 381 0.25 20.34 5.97
CA ALA A 381 0.52 21.75 5.68
C ALA A 381 -0.61 22.66 6.18
N GLN A 382 -1.88 22.29 5.91
CA GLN A 382 -3.05 23.07 6.31
C GLN A 382 -3.18 23.25 7.83
N ILE A 383 -2.94 22.20 8.63
CA ILE A 383 -3.01 22.31 10.11
C ILE A 383 -1.85 23.13 10.71
N HIS A 384 -0.82 23.45 9.92
CA HIS A 384 0.29 24.33 10.27
C HIS A 384 0.17 25.71 9.59
N LEU A 385 -0.97 26.06 8.98
CA LEU A 385 -1.16 27.32 8.23
C LEU A 385 -0.15 27.54 7.09
N ILE A 386 0.39 26.45 6.53
CA ILE A 386 1.30 26.50 5.40
C ILE A 386 0.49 26.31 4.13
N GLU A 387 0.61 27.26 3.22
CA GLU A 387 0.00 27.17 1.89
C GLU A 387 1.06 26.64 0.92
N LEU A 388 0.80 25.48 0.31
CA LEU A 388 1.66 24.92 -0.73
C LEU A 388 1.22 25.43 -2.09
N ASP A 389 2.14 26.08 -2.79
CA ASP A 389 1.90 26.60 -4.13
C ASP A 389 1.79 25.47 -5.18
N LEU A 390 1.49 25.84 -6.42
CA LEU A 390 1.34 24.86 -7.49
C LEU A 390 2.66 24.11 -7.77
N ALA A 391 3.82 24.76 -7.62
CA ALA A 391 5.11 24.14 -7.86
C ALA A 391 5.40 23.04 -6.82
N GLN A 392 5.18 23.31 -5.54
CA GLN A 392 5.28 22.35 -4.45
C GLN A 392 4.29 21.20 -4.63
N GLN A 393 3.07 21.48 -5.08
CA GLN A 393 2.09 20.41 -5.36
C GLN A 393 2.52 19.53 -6.54
N LEU A 394 3.11 20.09 -7.60
CA LEU A 394 3.72 19.29 -8.68
C LEU A 394 4.92 18.47 -8.17
N THR A 395 5.73 19.01 -7.25
CA THR A 395 6.77 18.25 -6.56
C THR A 395 6.16 17.06 -5.83
N ILE A 396 5.06 17.24 -5.07
CA ILE A 396 4.35 16.13 -4.40
C ILE A 396 3.92 15.07 -5.40
N VAL A 397 3.36 15.46 -6.56
CA VAL A 397 2.99 14.50 -7.61
C VAL A 397 4.20 13.69 -8.06
N ALA A 398 5.30 14.35 -8.40
CA ALA A 398 6.50 13.69 -8.87
C ALA A 398 7.11 12.77 -7.80
N THR A 399 7.27 13.25 -6.57
CA THR A 399 7.92 12.50 -5.50
C THR A 399 7.06 11.37 -4.97
N ALA A 400 5.75 11.55 -4.84
CA ALA A 400 4.84 10.46 -4.43
C ALA A 400 4.79 9.35 -5.50
N THR A 401 4.78 9.74 -6.78
CA THR A 401 4.81 8.77 -7.89
C THR A 401 6.14 8.01 -7.95
N LEU A 402 7.28 8.68 -7.78
CA LEU A 402 8.59 8.00 -7.73
C LEU A 402 8.72 7.13 -6.47
N ALA A 403 8.18 7.61 -5.36
CA ALA A 403 8.17 6.88 -4.10
C ALA A 403 7.34 5.59 -4.16
N SER A 404 6.29 5.53 -4.99
CA SER A 404 5.47 4.33 -5.13
C SER A 404 6.25 3.16 -5.74
N ILE A 405 7.21 3.44 -6.63
CA ILE A 405 8.00 2.42 -7.36
C ILE A 405 8.98 1.68 -6.43
N GLY A 406 9.48 2.35 -5.39
CA GLY A 406 10.46 1.82 -4.44
C GLY A 406 9.88 1.40 -3.09
N SER A 407 8.56 1.46 -2.90
CA SER A 407 7.95 1.15 -1.61
C SER A 407 7.87 -0.36 -1.41
N ALA A 408 8.28 -0.83 -0.24
CA ALA A 408 8.11 -2.23 0.13
C ALA A 408 6.61 -2.56 0.27
N ALA A 409 6.18 -3.69 -0.29
CA ALA A 409 4.78 -4.14 -0.28
C ALA A 409 4.33 -4.74 1.06
N VAL A 410 4.74 -4.11 2.17
CA VAL A 410 4.57 -4.57 3.55
C VAL A 410 3.85 -3.51 4.39
N PRO A 411 3.21 -3.88 5.51
CA PRO A 411 2.44 -2.95 6.31
C PRO A 411 3.25 -1.73 6.74
N SER A 412 2.61 -0.56 6.74
CA SER A 412 3.20 0.72 7.18
C SER A 412 4.39 1.24 6.37
N ALA A 413 4.75 0.61 5.23
CA ALA A 413 5.82 1.11 4.34
C ALA A 413 5.52 2.50 3.75
N GLY A 414 4.23 2.83 3.60
CA GLY A 414 3.79 4.14 3.10
C GLY A 414 4.22 5.34 3.96
N LEU A 415 4.53 5.12 5.25
CA LEU A 415 4.94 6.18 6.16
C LEU A 415 6.40 6.63 5.97
N VAL A 416 7.31 5.71 5.66
CA VAL A 416 8.71 6.06 5.30
C VAL A 416 8.71 6.90 4.03
N MET A 417 7.90 6.48 3.05
CA MET A 417 7.76 7.20 1.80
C MET A 417 7.11 8.58 2.00
N LEU A 418 6.14 8.70 2.91
CA LEU A 418 5.55 10.00 3.24
C LEU A 418 6.57 10.99 3.82
N MET A 419 7.54 10.52 4.61
CA MET A 419 8.62 11.37 5.12
C MET A 419 9.46 11.98 4.00
N ILE A 420 9.74 11.20 2.94
CA ILE A 420 10.44 11.68 1.75
C ILE A 420 9.62 12.76 1.02
N VAL A 421 8.30 12.54 0.88
CA VAL A 421 7.42 13.50 0.21
C VAL A 421 7.32 14.80 1.03
N LEU A 422 7.15 14.74 2.36
CA LEU A 422 7.13 15.91 3.25
C LEU A 422 8.42 16.73 3.12
N ASP A 423 9.55 16.05 3.20
CA ASP A 423 10.85 16.69 3.11
C ASP A 423 11.08 17.39 1.76
N SER A 424 10.63 16.77 0.66
CA SER A 424 10.80 17.31 -0.70
C SER A 424 10.14 18.68 -0.90
N VAL A 425 9.11 19.00 -0.11
CA VAL A 425 8.42 20.29 -0.15
C VAL A 425 8.83 21.24 0.98
N GLY A 426 9.76 20.84 1.86
CA GLY A 426 10.28 21.66 2.95
C GLY A 426 9.46 21.57 4.25
N LEU A 427 8.77 20.45 4.48
CA LEU A 427 7.97 20.20 5.68
C LEU A 427 8.65 19.22 6.63
N ASN A 428 8.28 19.27 7.91
CA ASN A 428 8.88 18.41 8.93
C ASN A 428 8.46 16.94 8.74
N PRO A 429 9.42 16.02 8.45
CA PRO A 429 9.10 14.61 8.26
C PRO A 429 8.55 13.93 9.52
N ALA A 430 8.82 14.46 10.72
CA ALA A 430 8.33 13.89 11.97
C ALA A 430 6.80 14.07 12.16
N TRP A 431 6.15 14.91 11.36
CA TRP A 431 4.69 15.06 11.38
C TRP A 431 3.91 13.80 11.03
N ILE A 432 4.57 12.76 10.51
CA ILE A 432 3.96 11.43 10.40
C ILE A 432 3.41 10.93 11.74
N ALA A 433 3.97 11.36 12.87
CA ALA A 433 3.49 11.00 14.21
C ALA A 433 2.04 11.45 14.45
N ILE A 434 1.64 12.58 13.88
CA ILE A 434 0.29 13.16 14.01
C ILE A 434 -0.75 12.22 13.40
N ILE A 435 -0.44 11.64 12.23
CA ILE A 435 -1.38 10.79 11.47
C ILE A 435 -1.17 9.30 11.72
N PHE A 436 -0.08 8.91 12.40
CA PHE A 436 0.25 7.52 12.68
C PHE A 436 -0.89 6.71 13.32
N PRO A 437 -1.66 7.25 14.29
CA PRO A 437 -2.75 6.50 14.90
C PRO A 437 -3.84 6.08 13.90
N VAL A 438 -4.20 6.95 12.96
CA VAL A 438 -5.21 6.64 11.92
C VAL A 438 -4.64 5.88 10.72
N ASP A 439 -3.33 6.01 10.46
CA ASP A 439 -2.66 5.33 9.34
C ASP A 439 -2.90 3.83 9.37
N ARG A 440 -2.94 3.24 10.57
CA ARG A 440 -3.22 1.82 10.79
C ARG A 440 -4.50 1.33 10.11
N ILE A 441 -5.56 2.16 10.11
CA ILE A 441 -6.84 1.83 9.47
C ILE A 441 -6.81 2.17 7.99
N LEU A 442 -6.24 3.32 7.64
CA LEU A 442 -6.15 3.76 6.26
C LEU A 442 -5.28 2.81 5.43
N ASP A 443 -4.23 2.22 6.01
CA ASP A 443 -3.33 1.24 5.38
C ASP A 443 -4.08 0.02 4.85
N MET A 444 -5.03 -0.49 5.63
CA MET A 444 -5.92 -1.57 5.22
C MET A 444 -6.65 -1.19 3.93
N MET A 445 -7.27 -0.01 3.88
CA MET A 445 -8.04 0.47 2.73
C MET A 445 -7.16 0.77 1.51
N ARG A 446 -5.98 1.38 1.72
CA ARG A 446 -5.00 1.66 0.65
C ARG A 446 -4.55 0.37 -0.02
N THR A 447 -4.28 -0.67 0.77
CA THR A 447 -3.86 -1.97 0.25
C THR A 447 -4.93 -2.57 -0.67
N VAL A 448 -6.23 -2.44 -0.31
CA VAL A 448 -7.32 -2.91 -1.19
C VAL A 448 -7.31 -2.17 -2.53
N VAL A 449 -7.10 -0.85 -2.53
CA VAL A 449 -7.03 -0.04 -3.75
C VAL A 449 -5.86 -0.49 -4.61
N ASN A 450 -4.67 -0.66 -4.04
CA ASN A 450 -3.46 -1.13 -4.75
C ASN A 450 -3.73 -2.48 -5.45
N VAL A 451 -4.19 -3.49 -4.69
CA VAL A 451 -4.50 -4.82 -5.23
C VAL A 451 -5.60 -4.77 -6.30
N THR A 452 -6.62 -3.93 -6.12
CA THR A 452 -7.70 -3.75 -7.12
C THR A 452 -7.17 -3.09 -8.40
N GLY A 453 -6.22 -2.16 -8.26
CA GLY A 453 -5.50 -1.55 -9.38
C GLY A 453 -4.72 -2.60 -10.16
N ASP A 454 -3.94 -3.44 -9.51
CA ASP A 454 -3.15 -4.52 -10.13
C ASP A 454 -4.03 -5.48 -10.94
N ILE A 455 -5.14 -5.92 -10.35
CA ILE A 455 -6.13 -6.78 -11.02
C ILE A 455 -6.68 -6.11 -12.29
N THR A 456 -6.97 -4.81 -12.20
CA THR A 456 -7.54 -4.03 -13.29
C THR A 456 -6.53 -3.85 -14.41
N VAL A 457 -5.27 -3.50 -14.08
CA VAL A 457 -4.20 -3.33 -15.07
C VAL A 457 -3.86 -4.65 -15.74
N SER A 458 -3.78 -5.75 -14.98
CA SER A 458 -3.60 -7.10 -15.55
C SER A 458 -4.68 -7.42 -16.59
N SER A 459 -5.94 -7.09 -16.29
CA SER A 459 -7.07 -7.26 -17.20
C SER A 459 -6.95 -6.39 -18.46
N VAL A 460 -6.55 -5.12 -18.31
CA VAL A 460 -6.31 -4.17 -19.42
C VAL A 460 -5.20 -4.68 -20.33
N ILE A 461 -4.07 -5.11 -19.77
CA ILE A 461 -2.94 -5.63 -20.52
C ILE A 461 -3.34 -6.88 -21.30
N ALA A 462 -4.00 -7.84 -20.65
CA ALA A 462 -4.44 -9.08 -21.29
C ALA A 462 -5.35 -8.84 -22.49
N ARG A 463 -6.23 -7.84 -22.40
CA ARG A 463 -7.08 -7.43 -23.53
C ARG A 463 -6.29 -6.71 -24.61
N SER A 464 -5.45 -5.75 -24.24
CA SER A 464 -4.70 -4.90 -25.17
C SER A 464 -3.67 -5.67 -26.00
N GLU A 465 -3.13 -6.76 -25.45
CA GLU A 465 -2.13 -7.63 -26.08
C GLU A 465 -2.75 -8.86 -26.76
N GLY A 466 -4.09 -8.98 -26.74
CA GLY A 466 -4.81 -10.05 -27.43
C GLY A 466 -4.71 -11.42 -26.75
N PHE A 467 -4.23 -11.50 -25.51
CA PHE A 467 -4.17 -12.73 -24.71
C PHE A 467 -5.56 -13.24 -24.33
N MET A 468 -6.52 -12.32 -24.21
CA MET A 468 -7.94 -12.67 -24.11
C MET A 468 -8.39 -13.26 -25.45
N LYS A 469 -8.19 -14.58 -25.68
CA LYS A 469 -8.91 -15.36 -26.70
C LYS A 469 -10.37 -14.92 -26.64
N LYS A 470 -11.06 -14.76 -27.78
CA LYS A 470 -12.50 -14.43 -27.88
C LYS A 470 -13.30 -15.18 -26.81
N LEU A 471 -13.41 -14.60 -25.61
CA LEU A 471 -14.05 -15.25 -24.48
C LEU A 471 -15.52 -14.98 -24.69
N LEU A 472 -16.10 -15.94 -25.41
CA LEU A 472 -17.44 -16.48 -25.25
C LEU A 472 -18.41 -15.52 -24.58
N VAL A 473 -19.27 -14.98 -25.44
CA VAL A 473 -20.67 -14.72 -25.16
C VAL A 473 -21.31 -16.01 -24.60
N VAL A 474 -21.06 -16.34 -23.33
CA VAL A 474 -21.75 -17.39 -22.57
C VAL A 474 -21.63 -16.95 -21.10
N SER A 475 -22.66 -16.57 -20.36
CA SER A 475 -24.11 -16.69 -20.49
C SER A 475 -24.77 -15.62 -19.60
N ARG A 476 -26.07 -15.44 -19.85
CA ARG A 476 -27.05 -14.54 -19.22
C ARG A 476 -27.00 -14.48 -17.69
#